data_AF-A0A8T4J4Z1-F1
#
_entry.id   AF-A0A8T4J4Z1-F1
#
_cell.length_a   1.000
_cell.length_b   1.000
_cell.length_c   1.000
_cell.angle_alpha   90.00
_cell.angle_beta   90.00
_cell.angle_gamma   90.00
#
_symmetry.space_group_name_H-M   'P 1'
#
loop_
_entity.id
_entity.type
_entity.pdbx_description
1 polymer ?
#
loop_
_entity_poly.entity_id
_entity_poly.type
_entity_poly.pdbx_seq_one_letter_code
_entity_poly.pdbx_strand_id
1 'polypeptide(L)' 'MATRTQPVLESWLVALLAIDGKEYVYRVYAPCDALPGDLFWSAFHAHDDSLLPRALDSFDTAEIWRLRD' A
#
# COMPACT_ATOMS: atom_id res chain seq x y z
N MET A 1 -5.37 -30.93 -13.66
CA MET A 1 -4.28 -29.95 -13.44
C MET A 1 -4.87 -28.57 -13.65
N ALA A 2 -5.16 -27.83 -12.57
CA ALA A 2 -5.67 -26.46 -12.70
C ALA A 2 -4.49 -25.54 -12.98
N THR A 3 -4.49 -24.90 -14.15
CA THR A 3 -3.55 -23.84 -14.50
C THR A 3 -3.78 -22.70 -13.52
N ARG A 4 -2.85 -22.47 -12.60
CA ARG A 4 -2.89 -21.31 -11.70
C ARG A 4 -2.57 -20.09 -12.54
N THR A 5 -3.59 -19.43 -13.09
CA THR A 5 -3.42 -18.13 -13.75
C THR A 5 -2.83 -17.19 -12.70
N GLN A 6 -1.58 -16.77 -12.87
CA GLN A 6 -1.01 -15.74 -12.00
C GLN A 6 -1.83 -14.46 -12.23
N PRO A 7 -2.32 -13.81 -11.16
CA PRO A 7 -3.01 -12.54 -11.31
C PRO A 7 -2.02 -11.53 -11.91
N VAL A 8 -2.47 -10.78 -12.91
CA VAL A 8 -1.74 -9.61 -13.39
C VAL A 8 -1.75 -8.61 -12.24
N LEU A 9 -0.55 -8.27 -11.75
CA LEU A 9 -0.38 -7.29 -10.70
C LEU A 9 -0.31 -5.90 -11.35
N GLU A 10 -1.09 -4.98 -10.83
CA GLU A 10 -1.00 -3.56 -11.16
C GLU A 10 -0.14 -2.84 -10.12
N SER A 11 0.26 -1.61 -10.46
CA SER A 11 1.03 -0.77 -9.55
C SER A 11 0.13 0.27 -8.87
N TRP A 12 0.27 0.35 -7.55
CA TRP A 12 -0.43 1.30 -6.69
C TRP A 12 0.59 2.11 -5.91
N LEU A 13 0.27 3.36 -5.61
CA LEU A 13 0.97 4.16 -4.62
C LEU A 13 0.07 4.36 -3.42
N VAL A 14 0.66 4.18 -2.24
CA VAL A 14 0.01 4.33 -0.94
C VAL A 14 0.83 5.30 -0.11
N ALA A 15 0.27 6.47 0.19
CA ALA A 15 0.86 7.43 1.09
C ALA A 15 0.37 7.17 2.52
N LEU A 16 1.30 7.06 3.46
CA LEU A 16 1.00 6.90 4.89
C LEU A 16 1.43 8.15 5.63
N LEU A 17 0.48 8.82 6.29
CA LEU A 17 0.76 9.94 7.17
C LEU A 17 1.42 9.44 8.46
N ALA A 18 2.54 10.04 8.84
CA ALA A 18 3.27 9.70 10.06
C ALA A 18 3.14 10.76 11.15
N ILE A 19 3.54 10.39 12.38
CA ILE A 19 3.49 11.26 13.56
C ILE A 19 4.34 12.53 13.44
N ASP A 20 5.30 12.56 12.52
CA ASP A 20 6.11 13.74 12.20
C ASP A 20 5.42 14.69 11.21
N GLY A 21 4.20 14.38 10.80
CA GLY A 21 3.39 15.15 9.86
C GLY A 21 3.79 14.97 8.39
N LYS A 22 4.69 14.02 8.08
CA LYS A 22 5.10 13.71 6.71
C LYS A 22 4.34 12.52 6.16
N GLU A 23 4.23 12.48 4.85
CA GLU A 23 3.71 11.32 4.13
C GLU A 23 4.86 10.49 3.56
N TYR A 24 4.81 9.19 3.85
CA TYR A 24 5.74 8.20 3.32
C TYR A 24 5.02 7.37 2.27
N VAL A 25 5.50 7.45 1.02
CA VAL A 25 4.81 6.85 -0.14
C VAL A 25 5.46 5.53 -0.53
N TYR A 26 4.66 4.48 -0.59
CA TYR A 26 5.09 3.13 -0.95
C TYR A 26 4.45 2.69 -2.26
N ARG A 27 5.22 1.97 -3.08
CA ARG A 27 4.68 1.28 -4.25
C ARG A 27 4.27 -0.13 -3.86
N VAL A 28 2.99 -0.44 -4.05
CA VAL A 28 2.40 -1.76 -3.80
C VAL A 28 2.01 -2.40 -5.13
N TYR A 29 2.38 -3.66 -5.33
CA TYR A 29 1.95 -4.45 -6.48
C TYR A 29 0.83 -5.38 -6.06
N ALA A 30 -0.36 -5.20 -6.63
CA ALA A 30 -1.55 -5.92 -6.21
C ALA A 30 -2.49 -6.16 -7.41
N PRO A 31 -3.36 -7.19 -7.33
CA PRO A 31 -4.42 -7.39 -8.32
C PRO A 31 -5.27 -6.13 -8.53
N CYS A 32 -5.88 -6.02 -9.71
CA CYS A 32 -6.70 -4.86 -10.06
C CYS A 32 -7.99 -4.76 -9.22
N ASP A 33 -8.39 -5.82 -8.53
CA ASP A 33 -9.53 -5.91 -7.64
C ASP A 33 -9.13 -5.88 -6.15
N ALA A 34 -7.86 -5.60 -5.83
CA ALA A 34 -7.39 -5.43 -4.47
C ALA A 34 -8.21 -4.36 -3.73
N LEU A 35 -8.62 -4.66 -2.49
CA LEU A 35 -9.34 -3.70 -1.69
C LEU A 35 -8.37 -2.63 -1.18
N PRO A 36 -8.82 -1.38 -1.02
CA PRO A 36 -7.99 -0.31 -0.45
C PRO A 36 -7.34 -0.71 0.89
N GLY A 37 -8.06 -1.44 1.74
CA GLY A 37 -7.52 -1.93 3.02
C GLY A 37 -6.35 -2.92 2.88
N ASP A 38 -6.34 -3.74 1.83
CA ASP A 38 -5.24 -4.66 1.56
C ASP A 38 -3.97 -3.89 1.13
N LEU A 39 -4.16 -2.85 0.31
CA LEU A 39 -3.09 -1.96 -0.12
C LEU A 39 -2.50 -1.19 1.05
N PHE A 40 -3.36 -0.64 1.91
CA PHE A 40 -2.97 0.04 3.15
C PHE A 40 -2.14 -0.88 4.04
N TRP A 41 -2.63 -2.07 4.37
CA TRP A 41 -1.91 -2.99 5.24
C TRP A 41 -0.57 -3.40 4.67
N SER A 42 -0.50 -3.65 3.36
CA SER A 42 0.77 -3.98 2.71
C SER A 42 1.80 -2.86 2.84
N ALA A 43 1.39 -1.60 2.64
CA ALA A 43 2.27 -0.45 2.82
C ALA A 43 2.62 -0.22 4.30
N PHE A 44 1.63 -0.34 5.19
CA PHE A 44 1.79 -0.09 6.62
C PHE A 44 2.76 -1.07 7.26
N HIS A 45 2.67 -2.37 6.93
CA HIS A 45 3.65 -3.36 7.38
C HIS A 45 5.06 -3.06 6.88
N ALA A 46 5.21 -2.65 5.61
CA ALA A 46 6.52 -2.26 5.08
C ALA A 46 7.09 -1.01 5.78
N HIS A 47 6.22 -0.11 6.26
CA HIS A 47 6.62 1.06 7.03
C HIS A 47 7.01 0.71 8.48
N ASP A 48 6.26 -0.18 9.13
CA ASP A 48 6.50 -0.59 10.52
C ASP A 48 7.86 -1.30 10.70
N ASP A 49 8.34 -1.98 9.65
CA ASP A 49 9.67 -2.60 9.59
C ASP A 49 10.82 -1.58 9.37
N SER A 50 10.52 -0.29 9.18
CA SER A 50 11.50 0.76 8.89
C SER A 50 11.93 1.53 10.14
N LEU A 51 13.04 2.28 10.04
CA LEU A 51 13.50 3.19 11.10
C LEU A 51 12.87 4.60 11.00
N LEU A 52 11.75 4.72 10.29
CA LEU A 52 11.07 5.99 10.07
C LEU A 52 10.15 6.33 11.26
N PRO A 53 9.77 7.61 11.43
CA PRO A 53 8.73 7.98 12.39
C PRO A 53 7.44 7.23 12.12
N ARG A 54 6.82 6.69 13.18
CA ARG A 54 5.66 5.81 13.11
C ARG A 54 4.52 6.40 12.25
N ALA A 55 4.03 5.61 11.29
CA ALA A 55 2.80 5.88 10.56
C ALA A 55 1.56 5.84 11.47
N LEU A 56 0.55 6.66 11.16
CA LEU A 56 -0.75 6.56 11.80
C LEU A 56 -1.42 5.25 11.40
N ASP A 57 -1.82 4.46 12.40
CA ASP A 57 -2.59 3.21 12.22
C ASP A 57 -4.08 3.54 11.96
N SER A 58 -4.32 4.39 10.97
CA SER A 58 -5.65 4.85 10.58
C SER A 58 -5.76 4.85 9.07
N PHE A 59 -6.59 3.94 8.56
CA PHE A 59 -6.85 3.79 7.13
C PHE A 59 -7.29 5.10 6.47
N ASP A 60 -8.13 5.89 7.15
CA ASP A 60 -8.69 7.14 6.63
C ASP A 60 -7.63 8.24 6.42
N THR A 61 -6.41 8.05 6.93
CA THR A 61 -5.29 8.98 6.74
C THR A 61 -4.42 8.62 5.54
N ALA A 62 -4.68 7.49 4.89
CA ALA A 62 -3.89 7.05 3.75
C ALA A 62 -4.49 7.53 2.43
N GLU A 63 -3.63 8.01 1.54
CA GLU A 63 -3.99 8.28 0.17
C GLU A 63 -3.57 7.11 -0.72
N ILE A 64 -4.47 6.65 -1.59
CA ILE A 64 -4.25 5.48 -2.44
C ILE A 64 -4.61 5.84 -3.88
N TRP A 65 -3.68 5.62 -4.80
CA TRP A 65 -3.94 5.81 -6.23
C TRP A 65 -3.29 4.73 -7.08
N ARG A 66 -3.97 4.38 -8.17
CA ARG A 66 -3.46 3.43 -9.16
C ARG A 66 -2.55 4.16 -10.14
N LEU A 67 -1.37 3.61 -10.38
CA LEU A 67 -0.54 4.01 -11.51
C LEU A 67 -1.00 3.23 -12.74
N ARG A 68 -1.45 3.96 -13.75
CA ARG A 68 -1.71 3.40 -15.08
C ARG A 68 -0.46 3.69 -15.91
N ASP A 69 0.20 2.63 -16.37
CA ASP A 69 1.23 2.71 -17.41
C ASP A 69 0.58 2.90 -18.80
#